data_AF-A0A4Q5Z503-F1
#
_entry.id   AF-A0A4Q5Z503-F1
#
_cell.length_a   1.000
_cell.length_b   1.000
_cell.length_c   1.000
_cell.angle_alpha   90.00
_cell.angle_beta   90.00
_cell.angle_gamma   90.00
#
_symmetry.space_group_name_H-M   'P 1'
#
loop_
_entity.id
_entity.type
_entity.pdbx_description
1 polymer ?
#
loop_
_entity_poly.entity_id
_entity_poly.type
_entity_poly.pdbx_seq_one_letter_code
_entity_poly.pdbx_strand_id
1 'polypeptide(L)'
;DSAFKVVLDPPAFEFPMDLEIFPLLPFKKPGQQFAIAFYEPGTAKSNYYKLTVTGKEDLPLVGAQVANCWLLRIDYAPGSYATFWISDTTREVLKMREYFRGRYRYKVRLY
;
A
#
# COMPACT_ATOMS: atom_id res chain seq x y z
N ASP A 1 -8.07 -5.00 -34.62
CA ASP A 1 -7.54 -6.19 -33.93
C ASP A 1 -6.77 -5.69 -32.73
N SER A 2 -7.26 -5.93 -31.52
CA SER A 2 -6.84 -5.21 -30.29
C SER A 2 -6.24 -6.16 -29.27
N ALA A 3 -5.48 -7.16 -29.72
CA ALA A 3 -4.73 -8.01 -28.81
C ALA A 3 -3.58 -7.19 -28.20
N PHE A 4 -3.60 -7.00 -26.88
CA PHE A 4 -2.45 -6.48 -26.13
C PHE A 4 -1.82 -7.61 -25.33
N LYS A 5 -0.48 -7.64 -25.31
CA LYS A 5 0.32 -8.60 -24.55
C LYS A 5 0.93 -7.89 -23.36
N VAL A 6 0.64 -8.35 -22.15
CA VAL A 6 1.29 -7.89 -20.92
C VAL A 6 2.41 -8.85 -20.56
N VAL A 7 3.61 -8.32 -20.31
CA VAL A 7 4.75 -9.12 -19.83
C VAL A 7 4.82 -9.00 -18.31
N LEU A 8 4.52 -10.08 -17.61
CA LEU A 8 4.67 -10.21 -16.15
C LEU A 8 6.02 -10.86 -15.83
N ASP A 9 7.09 -10.08 -16.00
CA ASP A 9 8.44 -10.47 -15.60
C ASP A 9 9.06 -9.32 -14.79
N PRO A 10 9.07 -9.41 -13.44
CA PRO A 10 8.74 -10.59 -12.63
C PRO A 10 7.24 -10.93 -12.58
N PRO A 11 6.86 -12.18 -12.20
CA PRO A 11 5.48 -12.49 -11.83
C PRO A 11 4.99 -11.52 -10.77
N ALA A 12 3.81 -10.96 -10.97
CA ALA A 12 3.35 -9.82 -10.19
C ALA A 12 1.87 -9.90 -9.88
N PHE A 13 1.48 -9.24 -8.80
CA PHE A 13 0.11 -8.85 -8.53
C PHE A 13 -0.25 -7.63 -9.40
N GLU A 14 -1.52 -7.29 -9.46
CA GLU A 14 -2.05 -6.15 -10.20
C GLU A 14 -2.53 -5.09 -9.21
N PHE A 15 -2.33 -3.81 -9.51
CA PHE A 15 -3.02 -2.76 -8.76
C PHE A 15 -4.51 -2.73 -9.15
N PRO A 16 -5.46 -2.65 -8.20
CA PRO A 16 -5.30 -2.21 -6.82
C PRO A 16 -5.42 -3.35 -5.78
N MET A 17 -4.84 -4.54 -6.02
CA MET A 17 -4.84 -5.62 -5.01
C MET A 17 -3.96 -5.33 -3.77
N ASP A 18 -3.37 -4.14 -3.69
CA ASP A 18 -2.55 -3.70 -2.58
C ASP A 18 -3.34 -3.63 -1.26
N LEU A 19 -4.64 -3.33 -1.33
CA LEU A 19 -5.52 -3.28 -0.16
C LEU A 19 -5.73 -4.64 0.51
N GLU A 20 -5.73 -5.72 -0.28
CA GLU A 20 -5.88 -7.10 0.20
C GLU A 20 -4.53 -7.72 0.57
N ILE A 21 -3.45 -7.37 -0.14
CA ILE A 21 -2.13 -7.99 0.03
C ILE A 21 -1.38 -7.39 1.22
N PHE A 22 -1.35 -6.07 1.37
CA PHE A 22 -0.54 -5.43 2.41
C PHE A 22 -0.89 -5.87 3.82
N PRO A 23 -2.17 -6.07 4.18
CA PRO A 23 -2.51 -6.53 5.51
C PRO A 23 -2.15 -7.99 5.81
N LEU A 24 -1.79 -8.79 4.80
CA LEU A 24 -1.30 -10.16 4.99
C LEU A 24 0.19 -10.21 5.33
N LEU A 25 0.93 -9.11 5.18
CA LEU A 25 2.36 -9.08 5.43
C LEU A 25 2.70 -9.26 6.91
N PRO A 26 3.66 -10.11 7.28
CA PRO A 26 3.95 -10.45 8.67
C PRO A 26 4.73 -9.32 9.37
N PHE A 27 4.06 -8.24 9.74
CA PHE A 27 4.62 -7.10 10.47
C PHE A 27 5.09 -7.53 11.87
N LYS A 28 6.36 -7.23 12.18
CA LYS A 28 6.99 -7.56 13.47
C LYS A 28 7.60 -6.34 14.14
N LYS A 29 8.20 -5.42 13.36
CA LYS A 29 8.89 -4.24 13.90
C LYS A 29 8.99 -3.08 12.91
N PRO A 30 9.11 -1.83 13.39
CA PRO A 30 9.54 -0.70 12.56
C PRO A 30 10.90 -0.97 11.89
N GLY A 31 11.07 -0.47 10.66
CA GLY A 31 12.22 -0.73 9.81
C GLY A 31 12.20 -2.06 9.07
N GLN A 32 11.21 -2.93 9.31
CA GLN A 32 11.05 -4.15 8.52
C GLN A 32 10.68 -3.80 7.07
N GLN A 33 11.31 -4.49 6.13
CA GLN A 33 11.14 -4.23 4.69
C GLN A 33 10.61 -5.47 3.97
N PHE A 34 9.85 -5.21 2.92
CA PHE A 34 9.36 -6.21 1.97
C PHE A 34 9.57 -5.70 0.54
N ALA A 35 9.62 -6.62 -0.41
CA ALA A 35 9.59 -6.31 -1.83
C ALA A 35 8.47 -7.13 -2.46
N ILE A 36 7.55 -6.47 -3.16
CA ILE A 36 6.43 -7.12 -3.85
C ILE A 36 6.38 -6.60 -5.27
N ALA A 37 6.21 -7.49 -6.22
CA ALA A 37 6.03 -7.12 -7.61
C ALA A 37 4.57 -6.75 -7.87
N PHE A 38 4.37 -5.56 -8.43
CA PHE A 38 3.07 -5.14 -8.97
C PHE A 38 3.21 -4.80 -10.46
N TYR A 39 2.17 -5.12 -11.21
CA TYR A 39 1.87 -4.59 -12.51
C TYR A 39 0.89 -3.42 -12.33
N GLU A 40 1.00 -2.42 -13.21
CA GLU A 40 0.07 -1.30 -13.30
C GLU A 40 -0.56 -1.35 -14.70
N PRO A 41 -1.89 -1.35 -14.85
CA PRO A 41 -2.53 -1.51 -16.14
C PRO A 41 -2.13 -0.38 -17.08
N GLY A 42 -1.71 -0.74 -18.30
CA GLY A 42 -1.25 0.23 -19.30
C GLY A 42 0.25 0.53 -19.24
N THR A 43 1.00 -0.08 -18.32
CA THR A 43 2.47 -0.09 -18.38
C THR A 43 3.01 -1.29 -19.17
N ALA A 44 4.28 -1.23 -19.56
CA ALA A 44 4.90 -2.26 -20.40
C ALA A 44 5.31 -3.53 -19.63
N LYS A 45 5.55 -3.43 -18.32
CA LYS A 45 6.02 -4.52 -17.47
C LYS A 45 5.70 -4.26 -16.00
N SER A 46 5.68 -5.33 -15.21
CA SER A 46 5.67 -5.26 -13.74
C SER A 46 7.00 -4.77 -13.16
N ASN A 47 6.98 -4.34 -11.89
CA ASN A 47 8.18 -3.97 -11.16
C ASN A 47 8.08 -4.31 -9.67
N TYR A 48 9.23 -4.49 -9.02
CA TYR A 48 9.29 -4.60 -7.57
C TYR A 48 9.14 -3.24 -6.91
N TYR A 49 8.28 -3.18 -5.90
CA TYR A 49 8.10 -2.02 -5.05
C TYR A 49 8.58 -2.34 -3.64
N LYS A 50 9.36 -1.42 -3.07
CA LYS A 50 9.85 -1.54 -1.69
C LYS A 50 8.76 -1.07 -0.74
N LEU A 51 8.46 -1.90 0.24
CA LEU A 51 7.59 -1.56 1.36
C LEU A 51 8.41 -1.53 2.64
N THR A 52 8.15 -0.54 3.50
CA THR A 52 8.81 -0.39 4.79
C THR A 52 7.77 -0.17 5.87
N VAL A 53 7.80 -0.97 6.92
CA VAL A 53 7.03 -0.72 8.15
C VAL A 53 7.69 0.46 8.85
N THR A 54 7.07 1.63 8.84
CA THR A 54 7.67 2.86 9.39
C THR A 54 7.39 3.06 10.87
N GLY A 55 6.37 2.38 11.42
CA GLY A 55 6.00 2.54 12.82
C GLY A 55 4.62 2.01 13.15
N LYS A 56 4.11 2.44 14.30
CA LYS A 56 2.72 2.31 14.72
C LYS A 56 2.14 3.67 15.06
N GLU A 57 0.85 3.84 14.85
CA GLU A 57 0.11 5.06 15.17
C GLU A 57 -1.31 4.72 15.60
N ASP A 58 -1.79 5.38 16.64
CA ASP A 58 -3.20 5.33 17.02
C ASP A 58 -4.00 6.25 16.09
N LEU A 59 -4.83 5.66 15.24
CA LEU A 59 -5.64 6.37 14.26
C LEU A 59 -7.02 6.68 14.84
N PRO A 60 -7.40 7.96 15.01
CA PRO A 60 -8.76 8.32 15.36
C PRO A 60 -9.71 7.95 14.23
N LEU A 61 -10.77 7.24 14.56
CA LEU A 61 -11.87 6.88 13.68
C LEU A 61 -13.11 7.72 14.02
N VAL A 62 -14.14 7.62 13.17
CA VAL A 62 -15.43 8.27 13.42
C VAL A 62 -16.05 7.73 14.71
N GLY A 63 -16.72 8.60 15.48
CA GLY A 63 -17.45 8.20 16.67
C GLY A 63 -16.58 7.93 17.91
N ALA A 64 -15.49 8.68 18.09
CA ALA A 64 -14.56 8.59 19.22
C ALA A 64 -13.85 7.23 19.38
N GLN A 65 -13.87 6.38 18.35
CA GLN A 65 -13.10 5.15 18.30
C GLN A 65 -11.65 5.45 17.90
N VAL A 66 -10.72 4.61 18.37
CA VAL A 66 -9.30 4.71 18.05
C VAL A 66 -8.81 3.31 17.66
N ALA A 67 -8.06 3.22 16.56
CA ALA A 67 -7.46 1.97 16.10
C ALA A 67 -5.93 2.05 16.13
N ASN A 68 -5.29 1.14 16.85
CA ASN A 68 -3.84 0.97 16.75
C ASN A 68 -3.49 0.41 15.37
N CYS A 69 -2.69 1.14 14.61
CA CYS A 69 -2.35 0.78 13.24
C CYS A 69 -0.85 0.61 13.06
N TRP A 70 -0.45 -0.38 12.26
CA TRP A 70 0.85 -0.37 11.59
C TRP A 70 0.87 0.65 10.47
N LEU A 71 1.99 1.35 10.33
CA LEU A 71 2.25 2.24 9.20
C LEU A 71 3.13 1.51 8.19
N LEU A 72 2.57 1.19 7.03
CA LEU A 72 3.31 0.61 5.91
C LEU A 72 3.50 1.67 4.83
N ARG A 73 4.75 1.98 4.50
CA ARG A 73 5.09 2.89 3.40
C ARG A 73 5.49 2.09 2.17
N ILE A 74 4.95 2.44 1.01
CA ILE A 74 5.43 2.01 -0.32
C ILE A 74 6.05 3.21 -1.04
N ASP A 75 7.21 3.00 -1.66
CA ASP A 75 7.85 3.98 -2.53
C ASP A 75 7.63 3.58 -3.99
N TYR A 76 6.78 4.32 -4.73
CA TYR A 76 6.48 4.04 -6.13
C TYR A 76 7.59 4.50 -7.07
N ALA A 77 8.12 5.70 -6.80
CA ALA A 77 9.19 6.35 -7.55
C ALA A 77 9.76 7.51 -6.70
N PRO A 78 10.92 8.09 -7.06
CA PRO A 78 11.38 9.33 -6.44
C PRO A 78 10.28 10.41 -6.46
N GLY A 79 9.91 10.93 -5.29
CA GLY A 79 8.83 11.92 -5.16
C GLY A 79 7.41 11.36 -5.27
N SER A 80 7.22 10.03 -5.26
CA SER A 80 5.91 9.38 -5.22
C SER A 80 5.89 8.21 -4.24
N TYR A 81 5.05 8.30 -3.21
CA TYR A 81 4.95 7.30 -2.15
C TYR A 81 3.57 7.31 -1.50
N ALA A 82 3.21 6.22 -0.86
CA ALA A 82 2.01 6.16 -0.02
C ALA A 82 2.32 5.53 1.34
N THR A 83 1.58 5.96 2.36
CA THR A 83 1.53 5.34 3.68
C THR A 83 0.15 4.76 3.89
N PHE A 84 0.09 3.52 4.35
CA PHE A 84 -1.11 2.76 4.66
C PHE A 84 -1.16 2.55 6.17
N TRP A 85 -2.30 2.87 6.77
CA TRP A 85 -2.61 2.56 8.16
C TRP A 85 -3.38 1.24 8.16
N ILE A 86 -2.76 0.20 8.70
CA ILE A 86 -3.31 -1.16 8.73
C ILE A 86 -3.59 -1.52 10.19
N SER A 87 -4.84 -1.82 10.52
CA SER A 87 -5.22 -2.20 11.89
C SER A 87 -4.37 -3.36 12.40
N ASP A 88 -3.80 -3.22 13.60
CA ASP A 88 -3.08 -4.31 14.25
C ASP A 88 -4.02 -5.46 14.62
N THR A 89 -5.29 -5.15 14.92
CA THR A 89 -6.30 -6.12 15.35
C THR A 89 -7.02 -6.77 14.18
N THR A 90 -7.66 -5.99 13.30
CA THR A 90 -8.51 -6.54 12.23
C THR A 90 -7.73 -6.85 10.97
N ARG A 91 -6.50 -6.34 10.84
CA ARG A 91 -5.68 -6.48 9.63
C ARG A 91 -6.39 -5.94 8.40
N GLU A 92 -7.08 -4.81 8.53
CA GLU A 92 -7.69 -4.09 7.42
C GLU A 92 -6.97 -2.75 7.19
N VAL A 93 -6.91 -2.30 5.93
CA VAL A 93 -6.45 -0.94 5.60
C VAL A 93 -7.54 0.05 5.98
N LEU A 94 -7.25 0.93 6.94
CA LEU A 94 -8.22 1.93 7.43
C LEU A 94 -8.05 3.30 6.75
N LYS A 95 -6.81 3.61 6.35
CA LYS A 95 -6.46 4.88 5.71
C LYS A 95 -5.25 4.71 4.81
N MET A 96 -5.23 5.48 3.73
CA MET A 96 -4.07 5.68 2.87
C MET A 96 -3.83 7.18 2.72
N ARG A 97 -2.56 7.60 2.82
CA ARG A 97 -2.09 8.93 2.43
C ARG A 97 -1.00 8.76 1.39
N GLU A 98 -1.26 9.24 0.19
CA GLU A 98 -0.33 9.20 -0.92
C GLU A 98 0.16 10.60 -1.27
N TYR A 99 1.45 10.73 -1.51
CA TYR A 99 2.04 11.92 -2.12
C TYR A 99 2.32 11.64 -3.60
N PHE A 100 1.70 12.43 -4.47
CA PHE A 100 1.83 12.30 -5.92
C PHE A 100 1.74 13.68 -6.57
N ARG A 101 2.71 14.01 -7.44
CA ARG A 101 2.76 15.29 -8.19
C ARG A 101 2.59 16.53 -7.31
N GLY A 102 3.28 16.59 -6.18
CA GLY A 102 3.24 17.75 -5.28
C GLY A 102 1.99 17.85 -4.40
N ARG A 103 1.08 16.88 -4.45
CA ARG A 103 -0.20 16.91 -3.72
C ARG A 103 -0.38 15.64 -2.89
N TYR A 104 -1.21 15.74 -1.86
CA TYR A 104 -1.65 14.59 -1.08
C TYR A 104 -3.02 14.10 -1.55
N ARG A 105 -3.14 12.78 -1.73
CA ARG A 105 -4.40 12.06 -1.93
C ARG A 105 -4.67 11.19 -0.71
N TYR A 106 -5.93 11.10 -0.32
CA TYR A 106 -6.35 10.33 0.84
C TYR A 106 -7.43 9.32 0.42
N LYS A 107 -7.32 8.11 0.96
CA LYS A 107 -8.43 7.16 1.01
C LYS A 107 -8.69 6.86 2.48
N VAL A 108 -9.95 6.81 2.88
CA VAL A 108 -10.38 6.50 4.25
C VAL A 108 -11.51 5.50 4.15
N ARG A 109 -11.46 4.45 4.98
CA ARG A 109 -12.57 3.50 5.07
C ARG A 109 -13.74 4.17 5.80
N LEU A 110 -14.92 4.05 5.21
CA LEU A 110 -16.18 4.50 5.80
C LEU A 110 -16.88 3.32 6.50
N TYR A 111 -17.63 3.64 7.56
CA TYR A 111 -18.43 2.71 8.35
C TYR A 111 -19.91 3.08 8.25
#